data_AF-C3YJB6-F1
#
_entry.id   AF-C3YJB6-F1
#
_cell.length_a   1.000
_cell.length_b   1.000
_cell.length_c   1.000
_cell.angle_alpha   90.00
_cell.angle_beta   90.00
_cell.angle_gamma   90.00
#
_symmetry.space_group_name_H-M   'P 1'
#
loop_
_entity.id
_entity.type
_entity.pdbx_description
1 polymer ?
#
loop_
_entity_poly.entity_id
_entity_poly.type
_entity_poly.pdbx_seq_one_letter_code
_entity_poly.pdbx_strand_id
1 'polypeptide(L)'
;MIVMPGSQSAVVKIKTCTIIEEISTRELGVTADNKIEEFSLYSIVEHGKEKENEVEMLGRKVYLMDVLTDYEGAGQEYTLILKKVVWYHPIKLDNENFVTLLYHQILPDFVNGRLVQIQGTKLSKQTMVRYKNFAE
;
A
#
# COMPACT_ATOMS: atom_id res chain seq x y z
N MET A 1 -9.31 9.12 -4.35
CA MET A 1 -8.02 9.18 -5.08
C MET A 1 -7.21 7.93 -4.76
N ILE A 2 -6.52 7.32 -5.74
CA ILE A 2 -5.61 6.19 -5.47
C ILE A 2 -4.20 6.74 -5.26
N VAL A 3 -3.64 6.47 -4.09
CA VAL A 3 -2.28 6.84 -3.73
C VAL A 3 -1.40 5.60 -3.84
N MET A 4 -0.37 5.67 -4.66
CA MET A 4 0.68 4.65 -4.65
C MET A 4 1.80 5.11 -3.71
N PRO A 5 2.35 4.22 -2.88
CA PRO A 5 3.54 4.52 -2.09
C PRO A 5 4.64 5.07 -3.00
N GLY A 6 5.08 6.30 -2.79
CA GLY A 6 6.25 6.87 -3.46
C GLY A 6 6.05 7.70 -4.71
N SER A 7 4.89 7.63 -5.34
CA SER A 7 4.51 8.58 -6.38
C SER A 7 3.58 9.64 -5.77
N GLN A 8 3.73 10.90 -6.19
CA GLN A 8 2.62 11.85 -6.11
C GLN A 8 1.38 11.16 -6.69
N SER A 9 0.30 11.13 -5.90
CA SER A 9 -1.04 10.65 -6.27
C SER A 9 -1.22 10.25 -7.74
N ALA A 10 -1.40 8.96 -8.02
CA ALA A 10 -1.65 8.52 -9.38
C ALA A 10 -3.15 8.66 -9.70
N VAL A 11 -3.48 9.41 -10.75
CA VAL A 11 -4.85 9.45 -11.27
C VAL A 11 -5.07 8.20 -12.11
N VAL A 12 -5.59 7.16 -11.46
CA VAL A 12 -5.91 5.88 -12.09
C VAL A 12 -7.25 5.97 -12.82
N LYS A 13 -7.26 5.69 -14.13
CA LYS A 13 -8.51 5.61 -14.90
C LYS A 13 -9.25 4.31 -14.58
N ILE A 14 -10.48 4.42 -14.11
CA ILE A 14 -11.33 3.26 -13.78
C ILE A 14 -12.56 3.23 -14.68
N LYS A 15 -13.02 2.03 -15.01
CA LYS A 15 -14.32 1.78 -15.66
C LYS A 15 -15.29 1.24 -14.62
N THR A 16 -16.58 1.21 -14.96
CA THR A 16 -17.64 0.66 -14.09
C THR A 16 -17.39 -0.79 -13.71
N CYS A 17 -16.76 -1.58 -14.58
CA CYS A 17 -16.43 -2.98 -14.34
C CYS A 17 -14.99 -3.23 -13.87
N THR A 18 -14.22 -2.19 -13.52
CA THR A 18 -12.83 -2.38 -13.08
C THR A 18 -12.78 -3.06 -11.71
N ILE A 19 -12.16 -4.23 -11.67
CA ILE A 19 -11.83 -4.93 -10.43
C ILE A 19 -10.45 -4.49 -9.91
N ILE A 20 -10.22 -4.62 -8.61
CA ILE A 20 -8.98 -4.18 -7.96
C ILE A 20 -7.73 -4.84 -8.57
N GLU A 21 -7.82 -6.13 -8.92
CA GLU A 21 -6.74 -6.86 -9.58
C GLU A 21 -6.27 -6.22 -10.90
N GLU A 22 -7.19 -5.67 -11.69
CA GLU A 22 -6.84 -5.02 -12.96
C GLU A 22 -6.00 -3.76 -12.74
N ILE A 23 -6.26 -3.03 -11.65
CA ILE A 23 -5.49 -1.84 -11.26
C ILE A 23 -4.08 -2.26 -10.89
N SER A 24 -3.94 -3.27 -10.02
CA SER A 24 -2.62 -3.79 -9.62
C SER A 24 -1.81 -4.27 -10.83
N THR A 25 -2.46 -4.92 -11.80
CA THR A 25 -1.82 -5.41 -13.01
C THR A 25 -1.34 -4.26 -13.90
N ARG A 26 -2.21 -3.27 -14.13
CA ARG A 26 -1.94 -2.17 -15.06
C ARG A 26 -0.95 -1.15 -14.50
N GLU A 27 -1.10 -0.76 -13.24
CA GLU A 27 -0.27 0.30 -12.65
C GLU A 27 1.12 -0.23 -12.24
N LEU A 28 1.23 -1.49 -11.83
CA LEU A 28 2.49 -2.07 -11.37
C LEU A 28 3.21 -2.91 -12.42
N GLY A 29 2.58 -3.20 -13.56
CA GLY A 29 3.12 -4.15 -14.53
C GLY A 29 3.30 -5.56 -13.95
N VAL A 30 2.59 -5.88 -12.86
CA VAL A 30 2.63 -7.18 -12.20
C VAL A 30 1.67 -8.10 -12.96
N THR A 31 2.19 -9.09 -13.67
CA THR A 31 1.36 -10.03 -14.42
C THR A 31 0.71 -11.08 -13.53
N ALA A 32 -0.31 -11.76 -14.09
CA ALA A 32 -1.07 -12.84 -13.48
C ALA A 32 -0.25 -14.11 -13.15
N ASP A 33 1.06 -14.13 -13.42
CA ASP A 33 1.98 -15.22 -13.07
C ASP A 33 2.27 -15.23 -11.55
N ASN A 34 1.22 -15.43 -10.75
CA ASN A 34 1.17 -15.63 -9.29
C ASN A 34 1.62 -14.47 -8.38
N LYS A 35 2.05 -13.35 -8.93
CA LYS A 35 2.49 -12.21 -8.10
C LYS A 35 1.36 -11.29 -7.71
N ILE A 36 0.30 -11.26 -8.51
CA ILE A 36 -0.80 -10.33 -8.33
C ILE A 36 -1.52 -10.57 -6.99
N GLU A 37 -1.61 -11.82 -6.54
CA GLU A 37 -2.21 -12.25 -5.25
C GLU A 37 -1.52 -11.64 -4.04
N GLU A 38 -0.28 -11.19 -4.22
CA GLU A 38 0.49 -10.55 -3.17
C GLU A 38 0.11 -9.09 -2.95
N PHE A 39 -0.80 -8.54 -3.75
CA PHE A 39 -1.23 -7.15 -3.68
C PHE A 39 -2.71 -7.01 -3.39
N SER A 40 -3.01 -5.91 -2.72
CA SER A 40 -4.38 -5.49 -2.42
C SER A 40 -4.47 -3.98 -2.33
N LEU A 41 -5.68 -3.48 -2.56
CA LEU A 41 -6.02 -2.09 -2.31
C LEU A 41 -6.52 -1.97 -0.87
N TYR A 42 -6.00 -0.98 -0.15
CA TYR A 42 -6.49 -0.60 1.16
C TYR A 42 -7.39 0.61 1.00
N SER A 43 -8.52 0.62 1.68
CA SER A 43 -9.27 1.84 1.94
C SER A 43 -8.92 2.35 3.33
N ILE A 44 -8.72 3.67 3.41
CA ILE A 44 -8.58 4.40 4.65
C ILE A 44 -9.72 5.40 4.67
N VAL A 45 -10.67 5.22 5.58
CA VAL A 45 -11.78 6.14 5.78
C VAL A 45 -11.42 7.07 6.95
N GLU A 46 -11.46 8.36 6.68
CA GLU A 46 -11.12 9.41 7.64
C GLU A 46 -12.36 9.82 8.44
N HIS A 47 -12.26 9.82 9.77
CA HIS A 47 -13.35 10.18 10.67
C HIS A 47 -13.12 11.52 11.41
N GLY A 48 -12.27 12.38 10.83
CA GLY A 48 -11.84 13.63 11.45
C GLY A 48 -10.80 13.44 12.57
N LYS A 49 -10.40 14.53 13.21
CA LYS A 49 -9.24 14.55 14.14
C LYS A 49 -9.45 13.80 15.47
N GLU A 50 -10.68 13.46 15.80
CA GLU A 50 -11.05 12.92 17.12
C GLU A 50 -11.28 11.41 17.12
N LYS A 51 -11.25 10.76 15.95
CA LYS A 51 -11.44 9.32 15.80
C LYS A 51 -10.30 8.74 14.97
N GLU A 52 -9.91 7.51 15.32
CA GLU A 52 -8.95 6.75 14.51
C GLU A 52 -9.55 6.49 13.13
N ASN A 53 -8.70 6.53 12.11
CA ASN A 53 -9.10 6.21 10.74
C ASN A 53 -9.40 4.71 10.64
N GLU A 54 -10.48 4.38 9.95
CA GLU A 54 -10.81 2.99 9.65
C GLU A 54 -9.98 2.52 8.45
N VAL A 55 -9.36 1.35 8.57
CA VAL A 55 -8.51 0.77 7.53
C VAL A 55 -9.01 -0.61 7.17
N GLU A 56 -9.39 -0.78 5.90
CA GLU A 56 -9.91 -2.05 5.37
C GLU A 56 -9.07 -2.52 4.17
N MET A 57 -8.86 -3.83 4.07
CA MET A 57 -8.23 -4.46 2.91
C MET A 57 -9.32 -4.96 1.96
N LEU A 58 -9.37 -4.39 0.76
CA LEU A 58 -10.40 -4.69 -0.22
C LEU A 58 -10.08 -5.96 -1.01
N GLY A 59 -11.08 -6.84 -1.20
CA GLY A 59 -10.92 -8.08 -1.93
C GLY A 59 -10.55 -7.88 -3.40
N ARG A 60 -9.63 -8.69 -3.94
CA ARG A 60 -9.09 -8.55 -5.31
C ARG A 60 -10.14 -8.60 -6.43
N LYS A 61 -11.20 -9.37 -6.22
CA LYS A 61 -12.31 -9.56 -7.17
C LYS A 61 -13.47 -8.59 -6.96
N VAL A 62 -13.33 -7.62 -6.05
CA VAL A 62 -14.33 -6.59 -5.80
C VAL A 62 -14.27 -5.53 -6.90
N TYR A 63 -15.44 -5.11 -7.37
CA TYR A 63 -15.57 -3.97 -8.27
C TYR A 63 -15.28 -2.69 -7.51
N LEU A 64 -14.33 -1.92 -8.00
CA LEU A 64 -13.93 -0.71 -7.29
C LEU A 64 -15.08 0.31 -7.24
N MET A 65 -15.86 0.45 -8.31
CA MET A 65 -16.96 1.42 -8.36
C MET A 65 -18.06 1.16 -7.34
N ASP A 66 -18.32 -0.10 -6.97
CA ASP A 66 -19.29 -0.43 -5.93
C ASP A 66 -18.82 0.14 -4.58
N VAL A 67 -17.55 -0.11 -4.24
CA VAL A 67 -16.91 0.42 -3.03
C VAL A 67 -16.89 1.95 -3.00
N LEU A 68 -16.53 2.58 -4.12
CA LEU A 68 -16.51 4.04 -4.20
C LEU A 68 -17.91 4.64 -4.02
N THR A 69 -18.92 4.01 -4.62
CA THR A 69 -20.32 4.46 -4.53
C THR A 69 -20.85 4.35 -3.10
N ASP A 70 -20.48 3.28 -2.39
CA ASP A 70 -20.85 3.11 -0.97
C ASP A 70 -20.23 4.21 -0.09
N TYR A 71 -18.94 4.51 -0.27
CA TYR A 71 -18.28 5.59 0.48
C TYR A 71 -18.85 6.98 0.15
N GLU A 72 -19.10 7.26 -1.13
CA GLU A 72 -19.73 8.52 -1.55
C GLU A 72 -21.16 8.66 -1.02
N GLY A 73 -21.95 7.58 -1.06
CA GLY A 73 -23.31 7.56 -0.53
C GLY A 73 -23.37 7.77 0.98
N ALA A 74 -22.33 7.32 1.70
CA ALA A 74 -22.17 7.56 3.14
C ALA A 74 -21.56 8.92 3.47
N GLY A 75 -21.15 9.72 2.48
CA GLY A 75 -20.48 11.01 2.69
C GLY A 75 -19.11 10.88 3.37
N GLN A 76 -18.42 9.76 3.15
CA GLN A 76 -17.13 9.46 3.77
C GLN A 76 -15.97 10.04 2.97
N GLU A 77 -14.98 10.61 3.67
CA GLU A 77 -13.69 10.96 3.07
C GLU A 77 -12.79 9.73 3.10
N TYR A 78 -12.29 9.31 1.93
CA TYR A 78 -11.51 8.08 1.81
C TYR A 78 -10.28 8.24 0.94
N THR A 79 -9.22 7.52 1.31
CA THR A 79 -7.99 7.35 0.55
C THR A 79 -7.78 5.88 0.22
N LEU A 80 -7.47 5.59 -1.05
CA LEU A 80 -7.16 4.23 -1.48
C LEU A 80 -5.65 4.07 -1.63
N ILE A 81 -5.06 3.03 -1.04
CA ILE A 81 -3.61 2.78 -1.11
C ILE A 81 -3.34 1.39 -1.64
N LEU A 82 -2.59 1.31 -2.75
CA LEU A 82 -2.16 0.02 -3.29
C LEU A 82 -0.91 -0.47 -2.55
N LYS A 83 -0.96 -1.69 -2.00
CA LYS A 83 0.14 -2.28 -1.23
C LYS A 83 0.39 -3.73 -1.56
N LYS A 84 1.63 -4.16 -1.43
CA LYS A 84 2.02 -5.56 -1.32
C LYS A 84 1.76 -6.05 0.11
N VAL A 85 0.90 -7.05 0.26
CA VAL A 85 0.43 -7.59 1.54
C VAL A 85 1.07 -8.92 1.92
N VAL A 86 1.44 -9.72 0.91
CA VAL A 86 2.05 -11.05 1.10
C VAL A 86 3.43 -11.05 0.42
N TRP A 87 4.39 -11.76 0.99
CA TRP A 87 5.78 -11.81 0.54
C TRP A 87 6.22 -13.26 0.29
N TYR A 88 5.54 -13.96 -0.62
CA TYR A 88 5.83 -15.35 -0.96
C TYR A 88 6.90 -15.45 -2.05
N HIS A 89 6.82 -14.60 -3.07
CA HIS A 89 7.75 -14.59 -4.18
C HIS A 89 8.93 -13.65 -3.94
N PRO A 90 10.15 -14.03 -4.40
CA PRO A 90 11.30 -13.13 -4.37
C PRO A 90 11.02 -11.83 -5.13
N ILE A 91 11.48 -10.72 -4.56
CA ILE A 91 11.38 -9.40 -5.20
C ILE A 91 12.29 -9.41 -6.44
N LYS A 92 11.70 -9.21 -7.62
CA LYS A 92 12.46 -8.95 -8.84
C LYS A 92 12.65 -7.45 -9.00
N LEU A 93 13.87 -7.05 -9.34
CA LEU A 93 14.24 -5.65 -9.57
C LEU A 93 14.22 -5.29 -11.06
N ASP A 94 13.29 -5.89 -11.80
CA ASP A 94 13.15 -5.78 -13.26
C ASP A 94 12.16 -4.68 -13.68
N ASN A 95 11.36 -4.17 -12.74
CA ASN A 95 10.34 -3.16 -13.00
C ASN A 95 10.49 -1.98 -12.02
N GLU A 96 10.89 -0.83 -12.55
CA GLU A 96 11.18 0.38 -11.77
C GLU A 96 9.96 0.88 -10.98
N ASN A 97 8.75 0.84 -11.54
CA ASN A 97 7.53 1.24 -10.85
C ASN A 97 7.23 0.33 -9.66
N PHE A 98 7.37 -0.98 -9.86
CA PHE A 98 7.19 -1.98 -8.80
C PHE A 98 8.22 -1.81 -7.68
N VAL A 99 9.49 -1.66 -8.02
CA VAL A 99 10.58 -1.43 -7.04
C VAL A 99 10.35 -0.14 -6.26
N THR A 100 9.98 0.94 -6.96
CA THR A 100 9.68 2.24 -6.36
C THR A 100 8.52 2.13 -5.38
N LEU A 101 7.44 1.44 -5.75
CA LEU A 101 6.32 1.21 -4.84
C LEU A 101 6.75 0.47 -3.58
N LEU A 102 7.51 -0.63 -3.73
CA LEU A 102 7.96 -1.41 -2.58
C LEU A 102 8.87 -0.61 -1.66
N TYR A 103 9.82 0.14 -2.22
CA TYR A 103 10.72 0.98 -1.45
C TYR A 103 9.92 1.95 -0.56
N HIS A 104 8.98 2.67 -1.14
CA HIS A 104 8.20 3.67 -0.41
C HIS A 104 7.14 3.06 0.51
N GLN A 105 6.69 1.83 0.26
CA GLN A 105 5.85 1.11 1.19
C GLN A 105 6.62 0.71 2.46
N ILE A 106 7.86 0.25 2.31
CA ILE A 106 8.71 -0.25 3.39
C ILE A 106 9.38 0.90 4.17
N LEU A 107 9.72 1.99 3.49
CA LEU A 107 10.50 3.10 4.04
C LEU A 107 9.94 3.65 5.37
N PRO A 108 8.63 3.90 5.54
CA PRO A 108 8.10 4.38 6.82
C PRO A 108 8.34 3.39 7.96
N ASP A 109 8.19 2.08 7.71
CA ASP A 109 8.43 1.06 8.72
C ASP A 109 9.91 0.93 9.05
N PHE A 110 10.78 1.08 8.05
CA PHE A 110 12.23 1.09 8.23
C PHE A 110 12.69 2.27 9.10
N VAL A 111 12.32 3.49 8.73
CA VAL A 111 12.70 4.74 9.43
C VAL A 111 12.17 4.78 10.86
N ASN A 112 11.00 4.19 11.10
CA ASN A 112 10.41 4.07 12.43
C ASN A 112 10.89 2.84 13.22
N GLY A 113 11.80 2.04 12.67
CA GLY A 113 12.37 0.86 13.34
C GLY A 113 11.39 -0.31 13.52
N ARG A 114 10.27 -0.33 12.80
CA ARG A 114 9.23 -1.36 12.89
C ARG A 114 9.60 -2.66 12.18
N LEU A 115 10.53 -2.61 11.24
CA LEU A 115 11.05 -3.80 10.54
C LEU A 115 12.10 -4.57 11.34
N VAL A 116 12.58 -3.98 12.45
CA VAL A 116 13.69 -4.53 13.22
C VAL A 116 13.18 -5.25 14.46
N GLN A 117 12.48 -6.36 14.26
CA GLN A 117 12.40 -7.40 15.28
C GLN A 117 13.54 -8.40 15.03
N ILE A 118 14.75 -8.06 15.51
CA ILE A 118 15.78 -9.08 15.70
C ILE A 118 15.20 -10.04 16.73
N GLN A 119 15.14 -11.33 16.39
CA GLN A 119 14.71 -12.37 17.31
C GLN A 119 15.42 -12.19 18.68
N GLY A 120 14.66 -11.73 19.69
CA GLY A 120 15.06 -11.79 21.10
C GLY A 120 15.71 -10.55 21.74
N THR A 121 16.11 -9.50 21.03
CA THR A 121 16.75 -8.33 21.67
C THR A 121 16.24 -7.00 21.12
N LYS A 122 15.59 -6.21 21.97
CA LYS A 122 15.30 -4.79 21.69
C LYS A 122 16.60 -4.10 21.32
N LEU A 123 16.65 -3.46 20.14
CA LEU A 123 17.80 -2.62 19.79
C LEU A 123 17.92 -1.45 20.77
N SER A 124 19.16 -1.12 21.12
CA SER A 124 19.44 0.03 21.96
C SER A 124 19.03 1.32 21.24
N LYS A 125 18.63 2.34 22.00
CA LYS A 125 18.23 3.66 21.46
C LYS A 125 19.32 4.29 20.59
N GLN A 126 20.60 4.01 20.86
CA GLN A 126 21.73 4.50 20.07
C GLN A 126 21.78 3.90 18.66
N THR A 127 21.51 2.60 18.52
CA THR A 127 21.51 1.95 17.21
C THR A 127 20.36 2.46 16.35
N MET A 128 19.20 2.72 16.95
CA MET A 128 18.04 3.30 16.26
C MET A 128 18.31 4.72 15.71
N VAL A 129 19.06 5.55 16.44
CA VAL A 129 19.49 6.88 15.97
C VAL A 129 20.45 6.77 14.78
N ARG A 130 21.37 5.81 14.81
CA ARG A 130 22.32 5.57 13.71
C ARG A 130 21.63 5.18 12.40
N TYR A 131 20.53 4.41 12.48
CA TYR A 131 19.76 4.04 11.29
C TYR A 131 18.95 5.21 10.70
N LYS A 132 18.42 6.11 11.54
CA LYS A 132 17.73 7.31 11.05
C LYS A 132 18.62 8.21 10.20
N ASN A 133 19.89 8.38 10.59
CA ASN A 133 20.85 9.20 9.85
C ASN A 133 21.30 8.57 8.51
N PHE A 134 20.97 7.30 8.25
CA PHE A 134 21.28 6.61 6.99
C PHE A 134 20.13 6.70 5.97
N ALA A 135 18.95 7.14 6.41
CA ALA A 135 17.73 7.22 5.60
C ALA A 135 17.38 8.67 5.19
N GLU A 136 18.23 9.63 5.54
CA GLU A 136 18.24 11.01 5.04
C GLU A 136 19.21 11.11 3.84
#